data_AF-A0A5J4UKJ0-F1
#
_entry.id   AF-A0A5J4UKJ0-F1
#
_cell.length_a   1.000
_cell.length_b   1.000
_cell.length_c   1.000
_cell.angle_alpha   90.00
_cell.angle_beta   90.00
_cell.angle_gamma   90.00
#
_symmetry.space_group_name_H-M   'P 1'
#
loop_
_entity.id
_entity.type
_entity.pdbx_description
1 polymer ?
#
loop_
_entity_poly.entity_id
_entity_poly.type
_entity_poly.pdbx_seq_one_letter_code
_entity_poly.pdbx_strand_id
1 'polypeptide(L)'
;MQMAFNETTHIEPLNSAKQVRTNEGGSGGGMYIYFDIYYPSSFLPQELIIHECRAIINTDPEYLHQSGFAGGFFLCSRYSGYPLSTDQLNFRGLKAYGNVAENYGQSLYVVMNYVKELCRLGLNGEYVKGNYSDIDSDESELEGIVMEIEQFDSLQLSLIIQQQKPLEYWWKRPYLDIWHLSYRQDGLINGQDNYGCGEYNDACQTISFAFSEISILVGDYDGAVIPEKKIGICSGGYDLVERFIFRPNECKTNSIKIMKERYGTKFEMEGQAQILIKVGNGRIYAASGMRL
;
A
#
# COMPACT_ATOMS: atom_id res chain seq x y z
N MET A 1 19.69 28.89 11.05
CA MET A 1 19.99 29.48 9.73
C MET A 1 18.67 29.96 9.17
N GLN A 2 18.53 31.27 9.01
CA GLN A 2 17.29 31.98 8.71
C GLN A 2 16.95 31.75 7.23
N MET A 3 15.78 31.19 6.91
CA MET A 3 15.31 31.09 5.52
C MET A 3 14.07 31.96 5.33
N ALA A 4 14.12 32.75 4.25
CA ALA A 4 13.14 33.75 3.87
C ALA A 4 11.87 33.10 3.31
N PHE A 5 10.73 33.58 3.77
CA PHE A 5 9.40 33.14 3.37
C PHE A 5 8.94 33.99 2.17
N ASN A 6 8.55 33.36 1.06
CA ASN A 6 7.74 34.00 0.03
C ASN A 6 6.26 33.88 0.44
N GLU A 7 5.51 34.95 0.20
CA GLU A 7 4.26 35.29 0.87
C GLU A 7 3.14 34.23 0.72
N THR A 8 2.35 34.10 1.81
CA THR A 8 1.14 33.26 2.01
C THR A 8 1.32 31.74 2.09
N THR A 9 1.95 31.27 3.17
CA THR A 9 1.67 29.93 3.73
C THR A 9 1.49 30.07 5.24
N HIS A 10 0.26 29.90 5.73
CA HIS A 10 0.00 29.79 7.16
C HIS A 10 0.19 28.33 7.58
N ILE A 11 1.31 28.04 8.25
CA ILE A 11 1.63 26.73 8.83
C ILE A 11 1.94 26.95 10.31
N GLU A 12 1.17 26.34 11.23
CA GLU A 12 1.54 25.80 12.56
C GLU A 12 0.29 25.14 13.20
N PRO A 13 0.41 24.09 14.06
CA PRO A 13 1.57 23.73 14.87
C PRO A 13 2.10 22.29 14.77
N LEU A 14 3.31 22.15 15.32
CA LEU A 14 4.07 20.93 15.62
C LEU A 14 3.26 19.82 16.33
N ASN A 15 3.57 18.56 15.99
CA ASN A 15 4.13 17.60 16.94
C ASN A 15 4.91 16.48 16.22
N SER A 16 6.24 16.57 16.36
CA SER A 16 7.37 15.61 16.19
C SER A 16 7.74 14.93 14.86
N ALA A 17 7.76 15.60 13.70
CA ALA A 17 8.59 15.13 12.57
C ALA A 17 10.05 15.61 12.74
N LYS A 18 11.04 14.77 12.39
CA LYS A 18 12.48 15.09 12.56
C LYS A 18 12.90 16.34 11.77
N GLN A 19 12.32 16.52 10.59
CA GLN A 19 12.52 17.71 9.78
C GLN A 19 11.30 18.00 8.92
N VAL A 20 10.79 19.23 9.04
CA VAL A 20 9.74 19.78 8.19
C VAL A 20 10.36 20.92 7.39
N ARG A 21 10.24 20.89 6.06
CA ARG A 21 10.69 21.98 5.17
C ARG A 21 9.55 22.42 4.26
N THR A 22 9.52 23.71 3.93
CA THR A 22 8.68 24.23 2.83
C THR A 22 9.46 24.02 1.54
N ASN A 23 9.14 22.97 0.78
CA ASN A 23 9.78 22.57 -0.48
C ASN A 23 11.27 22.15 -0.35
N GLU A 24 11.56 20.87 -0.59
CA GLU A 24 12.92 20.34 -0.67
C GLU A 24 13.21 19.82 -2.08
N GLY A 25 14.20 20.43 -2.75
CA GLY A 25 14.63 20.01 -4.09
C GLY A 25 13.61 20.22 -5.21
N GLY A 26 12.43 20.81 -4.93
CA GLY A 26 11.31 20.95 -5.87
C GLY A 26 10.10 20.08 -5.54
N SER A 27 10.15 19.29 -4.47
CA SER A 27 9.07 18.39 -4.01
C SER A 27 8.48 18.82 -2.66
N GLY A 28 7.19 18.53 -2.43
CA GLY A 28 6.49 18.93 -1.21
C GLY A 28 6.18 20.43 -1.22
N GLY A 29 5.46 20.88 -2.25
CA GLY A 29 5.20 22.29 -2.54
C GLY A 29 4.65 23.09 -1.36
N GLY A 30 3.87 22.45 -0.48
CA GLY A 30 3.52 22.98 0.83
C GLY A 30 4.47 22.50 1.92
N MET A 31 4.67 21.18 2.02
CA MET A 31 5.44 20.57 3.08
C MET A 31 6.21 19.32 2.64
N TYR A 32 7.45 19.22 3.08
CA TYR A 32 8.30 18.04 2.98
C TYR A 32 8.55 17.49 4.39
N ILE A 33 8.18 16.23 4.62
CA ILE A 33 8.32 15.53 5.89
C ILE A 33 9.29 14.37 5.70
N TYR A 34 10.43 14.45 6.38
CA TYR A 34 11.30 13.30 6.58
C TYR A 34 10.99 12.62 7.92
N PHE A 35 10.44 11.42 7.85
CA PHE A 35 10.08 10.61 9.00
C PHE A 35 11.18 9.59 9.32
N ASP A 36 11.68 9.61 10.55
CA ASP A 36 12.73 8.71 11.02
C ASP A 36 12.20 7.84 12.17
N ILE A 37 11.98 6.56 11.87
CA ILE A 37 11.34 5.58 12.78
C ILE A 37 12.21 5.23 14.00
N TYR A 38 13.53 5.50 13.96
CA TYR A 38 14.41 5.20 15.11
C TYR A 38 14.33 6.22 16.23
N TYR A 39 13.75 7.38 15.95
CA TYR A 39 13.51 8.42 16.95
C TYR A 39 12.02 8.49 17.24
N PRO A 40 11.62 8.84 18.48
CA PRO A 40 10.22 9.05 18.84
C PRO A 40 9.67 10.29 18.10
N SER A 41 9.33 10.07 16.85
CA SER A 41 8.74 11.03 15.94
C SER A 41 7.27 10.68 15.74
N SER A 42 6.44 11.69 15.61
CA SER A 42 5.02 11.58 15.29
C SER A 42 4.62 12.69 14.33
N PHE A 43 3.52 12.54 13.63
CA PHE A 43 2.88 13.61 12.89
C PHE A 43 1.38 13.35 12.94
N LEU A 44 0.72 14.07 13.85
CA LEU A 44 -0.67 13.85 14.24
C LEU A 44 -1.47 15.16 14.14
N PRO A 45 -1.60 15.78 12.95
CA PRO A 45 -2.38 16.99 12.79
C PRO A 45 -3.83 16.75 13.22
N GLN A 46 -4.34 17.58 14.14
CA GLN A 46 -5.77 17.60 14.48
C GLN A 46 -6.58 18.27 13.37
N GLU A 47 -6.06 19.38 12.86
CA GLU A 47 -6.56 20.05 11.67
C GLU A 47 -5.38 20.71 10.96
N LEU A 48 -5.17 20.35 9.70
CA LEU A 48 -4.14 20.95 8.85
C LEU A 48 -4.71 21.10 7.44
N ILE A 49 -4.72 22.32 6.93
CA ILE A 49 -5.19 22.63 5.58
C ILE A 49 -3.98 22.99 4.73
N ILE A 50 -3.77 22.27 3.63
CA ILE A 50 -2.81 22.64 2.59
C ILE A 50 -3.54 22.82 1.29
N HIS A 51 -3.51 24.02 0.76
CA HIS A 51 -4.21 24.35 -0.46
C HIS A 51 -3.34 25.16 -1.39
N GLU A 52 -3.60 25.01 -2.69
CA GLU A 52 -3.00 25.80 -3.78
C GLU A 52 -1.46 25.79 -3.76
N CYS A 53 -0.85 24.75 -3.17
CA CYS A 53 0.59 24.57 -3.15
C CYS A 53 1.06 23.92 -4.46
N ARG A 54 2.32 24.19 -4.83
CA ARG A 54 2.87 23.77 -6.11
C ARG A 54 4.24 23.12 -5.98
N ALA A 55 4.39 21.91 -6.52
CA ALA A 55 5.67 21.26 -6.75
C ALA A 55 6.04 21.39 -8.23
N ILE A 56 7.25 21.89 -8.49
CA ILE A 56 7.75 22.24 -9.82
C ILE A 56 9.04 21.45 -10.06
N ILE A 57 9.24 20.97 -11.27
CA ILE A 57 10.48 20.32 -11.68
C ILE A 57 11.64 21.31 -11.55
N ASN A 58 12.68 20.90 -10.86
CA ASN A 58 13.87 21.69 -10.65
C ASN A 58 14.66 21.77 -11.96
N THR A 59 15.15 22.97 -12.28
CA THR A 59 15.99 23.20 -13.46
C THR A 59 17.44 22.80 -13.25
N ASP A 60 17.84 22.55 -12.00
CA ASP A 60 19.17 22.03 -11.67
C ASP A 60 19.29 20.56 -12.06
N PRO A 61 20.24 20.18 -12.94
CA PRO A 61 20.47 18.80 -13.32
C PRO A 61 20.73 17.84 -12.15
N GLU A 62 21.24 18.33 -11.02
CA GLU A 62 21.48 17.51 -9.83
C GLU A 62 20.17 17.03 -9.17
N TYR A 63 19.09 17.81 -9.29
CA TYR A 63 17.80 17.56 -8.63
C TYR A 63 16.66 17.28 -9.63
N LEU A 64 16.98 17.14 -10.91
CA LEU A 64 15.98 16.99 -11.97
C LEU A 64 15.16 15.70 -11.85
N HIS A 65 15.70 14.68 -11.18
CA HIS A 65 15.08 13.35 -11.08
C HIS A 65 14.20 13.18 -9.82
N GLN A 66 14.24 14.13 -8.87
CA GLN A 66 13.56 14.05 -7.56
C GLN A 66 12.68 15.27 -7.23
N SER A 67 12.35 16.07 -8.25
CA SER A 67 11.59 17.31 -8.11
C SER A 67 10.19 17.19 -8.73
N GLY A 68 9.29 18.12 -8.41
CA GLY A 68 7.95 18.15 -8.99
C GLY A 68 6.97 17.13 -8.43
N PHE A 69 7.32 16.37 -7.38
CA PHE A 69 6.41 15.46 -6.69
C PHE A 69 5.72 16.17 -5.52
N ALA A 70 4.51 15.73 -5.16
CA ALA A 70 3.77 16.24 -4.01
C ALA A 70 3.52 17.76 -4.05
N GLY A 71 2.45 18.19 -4.71
CA GLY A 71 2.06 19.61 -4.72
C GLY A 71 1.79 20.13 -3.30
N GLY A 72 1.14 19.31 -2.48
CA GLY A 72 0.95 19.55 -1.05
C GLY A 72 2.07 18.97 -0.18
N PHE A 73 2.03 17.66 0.07
CA PHE A 73 2.85 16.95 1.06
C PHE A 73 3.74 15.89 0.45
N PHE A 74 5.04 15.98 0.67
CA PHE A 74 5.96 14.88 0.40
C PHE A 74 6.32 14.20 1.71
N LEU A 75 6.01 12.92 1.85
CA LEU A 75 6.34 12.13 3.04
C LEU A 75 7.37 11.06 2.67
N CYS A 76 8.51 11.03 3.37
CA CYS A 76 9.53 10.03 3.12
C CYS A 76 10.16 9.43 4.37
N SER A 77 10.79 8.28 4.22
CA SER A 77 11.59 7.63 5.27
C SER A 77 12.76 6.86 4.65
N ARG A 78 13.88 6.83 5.38
CA ARG A 78 15.07 6.04 5.02
C ARG A 78 15.01 4.59 5.45
N TYR A 79 14.30 4.28 6.54
CA TYR A 79 14.49 3.01 7.20
C TYR A 79 13.35 2.02 6.95
N SER A 80 13.73 0.78 6.68
CA SER A 80 12.94 -0.43 6.93
C SER A 80 13.10 -0.82 8.40
N GLY A 81 12.01 -1.06 9.14
CA GLY A 81 12.21 -1.56 10.50
C GLY A 81 11.00 -1.88 11.35
N TYR A 82 9.91 -1.13 11.27
CA TYR A 82 8.75 -1.38 12.15
C TYR A 82 7.45 -0.91 11.50
N PRO A 83 6.32 -1.62 11.71
CA PRO A 83 5.02 -1.08 11.37
C PRO A 83 4.78 0.19 12.18
N LEU A 84 4.41 1.26 11.48
CA LEU A 84 3.96 2.49 12.11
C LEU A 84 2.76 2.21 13.02
N SER A 85 2.74 2.81 14.20
CA SER A 85 1.50 2.91 14.97
C SER A 85 0.69 4.13 14.54
N THR A 86 -0.61 4.10 14.82
CA THR A 86 -1.51 5.26 14.64
C THR A 86 -1.11 6.46 15.52
N ASP A 87 -0.29 6.23 16.54
CA ASP A 87 0.25 7.27 17.43
C ASP A 87 1.53 7.91 16.86
N GLN A 88 2.03 7.40 15.72
CA GLN A 88 3.16 7.96 15.01
C GLN A 88 2.73 8.72 13.76
N LEU A 89 1.81 8.20 12.96
CA LEU A 89 1.34 8.90 11.76
C LEU A 89 -0.19 8.83 11.68
N ASN A 90 -0.84 9.99 11.58
CA ASN A 90 -2.29 10.09 11.47
C ASN A 90 -2.68 11.36 10.69
N PHE A 91 -3.07 11.17 9.44
CA PHE A 91 -3.46 12.24 8.52
C PHE A 91 -4.98 12.52 8.51
N ARG A 92 -5.76 12.03 9.48
CA ARG A 92 -7.23 12.25 9.49
C ARG A 92 -7.62 13.72 9.61
N GLY A 93 -6.79 14.54 10.26
CA GLY A 93 -6.99 15.99 10.34
C GLY A 93 -6.59 16.73 9.07
N LEU A 94 -6.06 16.04 8.06
CA LEU A 94 -5.54 16.66 6.85
C LEU A 94 -6.63 16.99 5.84
N LYS A 95 -6.59 18.21 5.32
CA LYS A 95 -7.41 18.66 4.19
C LYS A 95 -6.53 19.26 3.11
N ALA A 96 -6.63 18.73 1.90
CA ALA A 96 -5.86 19.15 0.74
C ALA A 96 -6.78 19.66 -0.38
N TYR A 97 -6.45 20.80 -0.98
CA TYR A 97 -7.29 21.43 -2.01
C TYR A 97 -6.48 22.14 -3.11
N GLY A 98 -6.74 21.83 -4.37
CA GLY A 98 -6.19 22.60 -5.50
C GLY A 98 -4.66 22.62 -5.57
N ASN A 99 -3.99 21.65 -4.94
CA ASN A 99 -2.54 21.51 -5.01
C ASN A 99 -2.15 20.98 -6.39
N VAL A 100 -0.95 21.33 -6.86
CA VAL A 100 -0.48 20.94 -8.20
C VAL A 100 0.95 20.42 -8.13
N ALA A 101 1.18 19.23 -8.69
CA ALA A 101 2.49 18.64 -8.89
C ALA A 101 2.76 18.49 -10.39
N GLU A 102 3.94 18.93 -10.86
CA GLU A 102 4.34 18.71 -12.26
C GLU A 102 4.63 17.24 -12.60
N ASN A 103 4.99 16.43 -11.60
CA ASN A 103 5.09 14.98 -11.73
C ASN A 103 3.85 14.27 -11.15
N TYR A 104 3.91 13.84 -9.88
CA TYR A 104 2.91 12.93 -9.29
C TYR A 104 2.60 13.26 -7.83
N GLY A 105 1.43 12.82 -7.37
CA GLY A 105 0.87 13.17 -6.07
C GLY A 105 0.50 14.65 -6.02
N GLN A 106 -0.67 15.01 -6.55
CA GLN A 106 -1.09 16.43 -6.55
C GLN A 106 -1.15 16.97 -5.11
N SER A 107 -1.67 16.17 -4.17
CA SER A 107 -1.76 16.53 -2.76
C SER A 107 -0.78 15.80 -1.86
N LEU A 108 -0.54 14.50 -2.08
CA LEU A 108 0.38 13.69 -1.26
C LEU A 108 1.21 12.77 -2.15
N TYR A 109 2.52 12.72 -1.89
CA TYR A 109 3.40 11.69 -2.43
C TYR A 109 4.18 11.02 -1.29
N VAL A 110 4.15 9.69 -1.23
CA VAL A 110 4.79 8.92 -0.15
C VAL A 110 5.93 8.03 -0.67
N VAL A 111 7.11 8.14 -0.08
CA VAL A 111 8.30 7.31 -0.36
C VAL A 111 8.74 6.58 0.91
N MET A 112 8.28 5.35 1.10
CA MET A 112 8.61 4.54 2.28
C MET A 112 8.59 3.05 1.95
N ASN A 113 9.29 2.21 2.71
CA ASN A 113 9.18 0.75 2.55
C ASN A 113 7.83 0.18 3.01
N TYR A 114 7.10 0.91 3.84
CA TYR A 114 5.87 0.44 4.50
C TYR A 114 4.62 1.24 4.07
N VAL A 115 4.61 1.78 2.85
CA VAL A 115 3.45 2.51 2.33
C VAL A 115 2.21 1.62 2.32
N LYS A 116 2.37 0.32 2.02
CA LYS A 116 1.27 -0.65 2.00
C LYS A 116 0.62 -0.78 3.38
N GLU A 117 1.44 -0.89 4.42
CA GLU A 117 1.03 -0.98 5.82
C GLU A 117 0.36 0.32 6.28
N LEU A 118 0.96 1.47 5.97
CA LEU A 118 0.38 2.79 6.28
C LEU A 118 -1.02 2.94 5.66
N CYS A 119 -1.17 2.53 4.40
CA CYS A 119 -2.45 2.56 3.70
C CYS A 119 -3.50 1.65 4.34
N ARG A 120 -3.08 0.58 5.02
CA ARG A 120 -3.97 -0.41 5.62
C ARG A 120 -4.22 -0.20 7.11
N LEU A 121 -3.70 0.88 7.69
CA LEU A 121 -4.13 1.31 9.01
C LEU A 121 -5.61 1.75 8.95
N GLY A 122 -6.42 1.17 9.81
CA GLY A 122 -7.87 1.40 9.87
C GLY A 122 -8.60 0.96 8.60
N LEU A 123 -9.77 1.54 8.37
CA LEU A 123 -10.63 1.19 7.24
C LEU A 123 -10.44 2.15 6.06
N ASN A 124 -10.21 1.58 4.86
CA ASN A 124 -10.12 2.32 3.60
C ASN A 124 -9.16 3.53 3.68
N GLY A 125 -7.92 3.33 4.11
CA GLY A 125 -6.90 4.37 4.15
C GLY A 125 -7.14 5.47 5.19
N GLU A 126 -7.93 5.20 6.23
CA GLU A 126 -8.38 6.20 7.22
C GLU A 126 -7.23 7.10 7.71
N TYR A 127 -6.07 6.52 8.01
CA TYR A 127 -4.95 7.24 8.61
C TYR A 127 -4.05 7.98 7.61
N VAL A 128 -4.29 7.87 6.30
CA VAL A 128 -3.45 8.50 5.26
C VAL A 128 -4.24 9.39 4.31
N LYS A 129 -5.53 9.11 4.06
CA LYS A 129 -6.27 9.73 2.96
C LYS A 129 -6.73 11.17 3.19
N GLY A 130 -6.78 11.64 4.44
CA GLY A 130 -7.31 12.97 4.77
C GLY A 130 -8.73 13.17 4.24
N ASN A 131 -8.94 14.21 3.42
CA ASN A 131 -10.22 14.51 2.75
C ASN A 131 -10.41 13.86 1.37
N TYR A 132 -9.52 12.95 0.94
CA TYR A 132 -9.70 12.17 -0.30
C TYR A 132 -10.93 11.25 -0.21
N SER A 133 -11.67 11.18 -1.31
CA SER A 133 -12.85 10.34 -1.50
C SER A 133 -12.57 9.28 -2.57
N ASP A 134 -12.72 8.00 -2.23
CA ASP A 134 -12.62 6.87 -3.18
C ASP A 134 -13.67 6.94 -4.33
N ILE A 135 -14.63 7.89 -4.26
CA ILE A 135 -15.69 8.09 -5.25
C ILE A 135 -15.45 9.35 -6.09
N ASP A 136 -15.03 10.44 -5.44
CA ASP A 136 -15.06 11.78 -6.03
C ASP A 136 -13.68 12.37 -6.33
N SER A 137 -12.62 11.85 -5.71
CA SER A 137 -11.25 12.35 -5.89
C SER A 137 -10.55 11.67 -7.07
N ASP A 138 -9.60 12.40 -7.67
CA ASP A 138 -8.74 11.84 -8.71
C ASP A 138 -7.64 10.99 -8.06
N GLU A 139 -7.41 9.77 -8.56
CA GLU A 139 -6.39 8.84 -8.03
C GLU A 139 -4.97 9.46 -8.02
N SER A 140 -4.70 10.48 -8.83
CA SER A 140 -3.42 11.22 -8.84
C SER A 140 -3.24 12.20 -7.67
N GLU A 141 -4.28 12.44 -6.86
CA GLU A 141 -4.18 13.26 -5.65
C GLU A 141 -3.22 12.64 -4.63
N LEU A 142 -3.29 11.31 -4.46
CA LEU A 142 -2.53 10.56 -3.48
C LEU A 142 -1.77 9.44 -4.18
N GLU A 143 -0.45 9.58 -4.28
CA GLU A 143 0.41 8.58 -4.90
C GLU A 143 1.58 8.20 -3.98
N GLY A 144 2.24 7.10 -4.29
CA GLY A 144 3.43 6.69 -3.55
C GLY A 144 4.15 5.52 -4.16
N ILE A 145 5.27 5.20 -3.55
CA ILE A 145 6.18 4.16 -4.02
C ILE A 145 6.83 3.44 -2.84
N VAL A 146 6.91 2.11 -2.93
CA VAL A 146 7.44 1.24 -1.89
C VAL A 146 8.96 1.14 -2.03
N MET A 147 9.70 2.04 -1.37
CA MET A 147 11.17 2.04 -1.30
C MET A 147 11.71 3.03 -0.27
N GLU A 148 13.01 2.95 0.01
CA GLU A 148 13.73 3.94 0.82
C GLU A 148 13.98 5.22 0.03
N ILE A 149 14.01 6.37 0.71
CA ILE A 149 14.25 7.66 0.06
C ILE A 149 15.58 7.71 -0.70
N GLU A 150 16.65 7.08 -0.21
CA GLU A 150 17.93 7.00 -0.92
C GLU A 150 17.84 6.21 -2.24
N GLN A 151 16.96 5.21 -2.31
CA GLN A 151 16.71 4.46 -3.53
C GLN A 151 15.92 5.33 -4.52
N PHE A 152 14.87 6.00 -4.05
CA PHE A 152 14.11 6.96 -4.83
C PHE A 152 15.01 8.07 -5.39
N ASP A 153 15.92 8.60 -4.57
CA ASP A 153 16.86 9.67 -4.93
C ASP A 153 17.92 9.24 -5.96
N SER A 154 18.07 7.94 -6.22
CA SER A 154 18.96 7.43 -7.27
C SER A 154 18.21 6.86 -8.48
N LEU A 155 16.88 6.82 -8.42
CA LEU A 155 16.06 6.15 -9.42
C LEU A 155 15.73 7.08 -10.59
N GLN A 156 15.71 6.54 -11.81
CA GLN A 156 15.24 7.29 -12.98
C GLN A 156 13.72 7.50 -12.90
N LEU A 157 13.24 8.67 -13.35
CA LEU A 157 11.81 8.99 -13.39
C LEU A 157 10.98 7.92 -14.11
N SER A 158 11.48 7.35 -15.21
CA SER A 158 10.79 6.28 -15.95
C SER A 158 10.57 5.01 -15.13
N LEU A 159 11.45 4.72 -14.17
CA LEU A 159 11.33 3.60 -13.25
C LEU A 159 10.45 3.93 -12.04
N ILE A 160 10.43 5.19 -11.60
CA ILE A 160 9.48 5.68 -10.59
C ILE A 160 8.05 5.51 -11.13
N ILE A 161 7.79 5.99 -12.35
CA ILE A 161 6.48 5.89 -13.03
C ILE A 161 6.00 4.43 -13.13
N GLN A 162 6.91 3.49 -13.36
CA GLN A 162 6.56 2.07 -13.48
C GLN A 162 6.21 1.42 -12.14
N GLN A 163 6.79 1.91 -11.05
CA GLN A 163 6.72 1.28 -9.72
C GLN A 163 5.72 1.95 -8.78
N GLN A 164 5.46 3.25 -8.93
CA GLN A 164 4.51 3.97 -8.11
C GLN A 164 3.08 3.46 -8.32
N LYS A 165 2.22 3.76 -7.36
CA LYS A 165 0.78 3.51 -7.41
C LYS A 165 0.01 4.67 -6.79
N PRO A 166 -1.24 4.91 -7.23
CA PRO A 166 -2.22 5.57 -6.39
C PRO A 166 -2.29 4.86 -5.03
N LEU A 167 -2.31 5.61 -3.93
CA LEU A 167 -2.34 5.01 -2.59
C LEU A 167 -3.59 4.15 -2.38
N GLU A 168 -4.71 4.50 -3.04
CA GLU A 168 -5.96 3.73 -3.02
C GLU A 168 -5.76 2.27 -3.40
N TYR A 169 -4.81 1.98 -4.29
CA TYR A 169 -4.48 0.61 -4.68
C TYR A 169 -4.17 -0.30 -3.48
N TRP A 170 -3.59 0.23 -2.40
CA TRP A 170 -3.16 -0.58 -1.26
C TRP A 170 -4.22 -0.76 -0.17
N TRP A 171 -5.16 0.17 -0.02
CA TRP A 171 -6.28 0.03 0.93
C TRP A 171 -7.56 -0.52 0.34
N LYS A 172 -7.66 -0.56 -1.00
CA LYS A 172 -8.77 -1.19 -1.70
C LYS A 172 -8.71 -2.71 -1.54
N ARG A 173 -9.88 -3.31 -1.41
CA ARG A 173 -10.02 -4.77 -1.38
C ARG A 173 -9.85 -5.35 -2.78
N PRO A 174 -9.24 -6.55 -2.92
CA PRO A 174 -9.23 -7.27 -4.18
C PRO A 174 -10.63 -7.44 -4.77
N TYR A 175 -10.70 -7.46 -6.10
CA TYR A 175 -11.98 -7.54 -6.80
C TYR A 175 -12.81 -8.75 -6.36
N LEU A 176 -14.11 -8.53 -6.07
CA LEU A 176 -15.05 -9.52 -5.51
C LEU A 176 -14.63 -10.15 -4.17
N ASP A 177 -13.73 -9.51 -3.45
CA ASP A 177 -13.16 -9.99 -2.18
C ASP A 177 -12.46 -11.35 -2.36
N ILE A 178 -11.72 -11.52 -3.47
CA ILE A 178 -10.98 -12.76 -3.80
C ILE A 178 -9.47 -12.50 -3.64
N TRP A 179 -8.86 -13.09 -2.60
CA TRP A 179 -7.41 -13.00 -2.39
C TRP A 179 -6.70 -14.12 -3.12
N HIS A 180 -5.70 -13.77 -3.92
CA HIS A 180 -5.01 -14.70 -4.80
C HIS A 180 -3.79 -15.33 -4.14
N LEU A 181 -3.59 -16.62 -4.39
CA LEU A 181 -2.42 -17.38 -4.00
C LEU A 181 -1.65 -17.84 -5.23
N SER A 182 -0.33 -17.77 -5.15
CA SER A 182 0.56 -18.32 -6.16
C SER A 182 1.79 -18.91 -5.49
N TYR A 183 2.04 -20.20 -5.71
CA TYR A 183 3.30 -20.82 -5.28
C TYR A 183 3.48 -22.15 -5.99
N ARG A 184 4.62 -22.35 -6.64
CA ARG A 184 5.07 -23.65 -7.13
C ARG A 184 6.52 -23.84 -6.75
N GLN A 185 6.86 -25.04 -6.30
CA GLN A 185 8.25 -25.34 -5.95
C GLN A 185 9.20 -25.19 -7.16
N ASP A 186 8.68 -25.44 -8.35
CA ASP A 186 9.35 -25.30 -9.65
C ASP A 186 8.81 -24.11 -10.49
N GLY A 187 8.05 -23.20 -9.86
CA GLY A 187 7.49 -22.02 -10.51
C GLY A 187 8.52 -20.94 -10.80
N LEU A 188 8.33 -20.23 -11.91
CA LEU A 188 9.14 -19.07 -12.27
C LEU A 188 8.79 -17.82 -11.46
N ILE A 189 7.51 -17.68 -11.08
CA ILE A 189 6.98 -16.53 -10.33
C ILE A 189 6.09 -17.09 -9.23
N ASN A 190 6.43 -16.76 -7.98
CA ASN A 190 5.66 -17.12 -6.80
C ASN A 190 5.12 -15.84 -6.15
N GLY A 191 3.99 -15.99 -5.46
CA GLY A 191 3.48 -14.98 -4.55
C GLY A 191 4.45 -14.74 -3.39
N GLN A 192 4.23 -13.65 -2.69
CA GLN A 192 5.03 -13.25 -1.53
C GLN A 192 4.10 -12.82 -0.40
N ASP A 193 4.41 -13.27 0.81
CA ASP A 193 3.68 -12.89 2.03
C ASP A 193 4.11 -11.51 2.51
N ASN A 194 3.76 -10.49 1.73
CA ASN A 194 3.94 -9.09 2.07
C ASN A 194 2.57 -8.48 2.41
N TYR A 195 2.52 -7.55 3.35
CA TYR A 195 1.33 -6.71 3.52
C TYR A 195 0.96 -6.10 2.17
N GLY A 196 -0.31 -6.18 1.79
CA GLY A 196 -0.73 -5.78 0.45
C GLY A 196 -1.16 -6.93 -0.42
N CYS A 197 -0.67 -8.14 -0.16
CA CYS A 197 -0.86 -9.24 -1.10
C CYS A 197 -2.34 -9.67 -1.18
N GLY A 198 -2.69 -10.29 -2.31
CA GLY A 198 -4.03 -10.80 -2.59
C GLY A 198 -4.55 -10.44 -3.97
N GLU A 199 -3.92 -9.50 -4.65
CA GLU A 199 -4.20 -9.25 -6.07
C GLU A 199 -3.59 -10.34 -6.95
N TYR A 200 -4.14 -10.56 -8.14
CA TYR A 200 -3.67 -11.63 -9.03
C TYR A 200 -2.20 -11.43 -9.50
N ASN A 201 -1.74 -10.17 -9.55
CA ASN A 201 -0.39 -9.76 -9.92
C ASN A 201 0.48 -9.39 -8.70
N ASP A 202 -0.06 -9.46 -7.48
CA ASP A 202 0.63 -9.31 -6.19
C ASP A 202 0.05 -10.35 -5.21
N ALA A 203 0.17 -11.63 -5.59
CA ALA A 203 -0.47 -12.75 -4.90
C ALA A 203 0.26 -13.09 -3.59
N CYS A 204 -0.46 -13.60 -2.60
CA CYS A 204 0.14 -14.11 -1.37
C CYS A 204 0.79 -15.49 -1.62
N GLN A 205 1.77 -15.84 -0.80
CA GLN A 205 2.46 -17.12 -0.86
C GLN A 205 1.78 -18.20 0.01
N THR A 206 1.23 -17.83 1.16
CA THR A 206 0.61 -18.79 2.08
C THR A 206 -0.88 -18.53 2.30
N ILE A 207 -1.65 -19.61 2.51
CA ILE A 207 -3.06 -19.52 2.90
C ILE A 207 -3.20 -18.77 4.23
N SER A 208 -2.31 -19.07 5.19
CA SER A 208 -2.28 -18.45 6.52
C SER A 208 -2.17 -16.92 6.42
N PHE A 209 -1.23 -16.42 5.61
CA PHE A 209 -1.04 -14.99 5.43
C PHE A 209 -2.21 -14.35 4.69
N ALA A 210 -2.68 -14.93 3.59
CA ALA A 210 -3.87 -14.43 2.89
C ALA A 210 -5.10 -14.36 3.81
N PHE A 211 -5.26 -15.29 4.75
CA PHE A 211 -6.34 -15.24 5.73
C PHE A 211 -6.18 -14.10 6.73
N SER A 212 -4.95 -13.79 7.15
CA SER A 212 -4.66 -12.61 7.98
C SER A 212 -5.03 -11.34 7.23
N GLU A 213 -4.61 -11.21 5.96
CA GLU A 213 -4.90 -10.05 5.11
C GLU A 213 -6.41 -9.84 4.92
N ILE A 214 -7.17 -10.93 4.72
CA ILE A 214 -8.64 -10.86 4.65
C ILE A 214 -9.23 -10.37 5.99
N SER A 215 -8.75 -10.89 7.13
CA SER A 215 -9.26 -10.44 8.44
C SER A 215 -9.00 -8.95 8.63
N ILE A 216 -7.80 -8.47 8.31
CA ILE A 216 -7.41 -7.05 8.43
C ILE A 216 -8.28 -6.17 7.53
N LEU A 217 -8.33 -6.46 6.23
CA LEU A 217 -9.00 -5.57 5.27
C LEU A 217 -10.53 -5.63 5.33
N VAL A 218 -11.12 -6.75 5.74
CA VAL A 218 -12.59 -6.89 5.82
C VAL A 218 -13.11 -6.62 7.23
N GLY A 219 -12.31 -6.93 8.25
CA GLY A 219 -12.71 -6.91 9.64
C GLY A 219 -11.89 -6.02 10.56
N ASP A 220 -10.99 -5.18 10.01
CA ASP A 220 -10.20 -4.13 10.69
C ASP A 220 -9.04 -4.63 11.56
N TYR A 221 -8.90 -5.94 11.76
CA TYR A 221 -7.78 -6.53 12.52
C TYR A 221 -7.55 -8.00 12.15
N ASP A 222 -6.34 -8.52 12.41
CA ASP A 222 -5.89 -9.86 12.02
C ASP A 222 -6.73 -11.04 12.57
N GLY A 223 -7.37 -10.84 13.72
CA GLY A 223 -8.22 -11.82 14.39
C GLY A 223 -9.70 -11.76 14.01
N ALA A 224 -10.11 -10.86 13.11
CA ALA A 224 -11.51 -10.67 12.77
C ALA A 224 -12.14 -11.93 12.17
N VAL A 225 -13.34 -12.27 12.66
CA VAL A 225 -14.10 -13.41 12.13
C VAL A 225 -14.87 -12.98 10.90
N ILE A 226 -14.46 -13.51 9.75
CA ILE A 226 -15.10 -13.22 8.47
C ILE A 226 -16.03 -14.39 8.11
N PRO A 227 -17.32 -14.16 7.80
CA PRO A 227 -18.26 -15.25 7.54
C PRO A 227 -17.83 -16.22 6.42
N GLU A 228 -17.20 -15.67 5.38
CA GLU A 228 -16.70 -16.39 4.23
C GLU A 228 -15.38 -15.77 3.77
N LYS A 229 -14.32 -16.58 3.69
CA LYS A 229 -13.04 -16.17 3.08
C LYS A 229 -12.93 -16.78 1.68
N LYS A 230 -12.63 -15.97 0.67
CA LYS A 230 -12.49 -16.44 -0.72
C LYS A 230 -11.03 -16.36 -1.15
N ILE A 231 -10.55 -17.46 -1.72
CA ILE A 231 -9.20 -17.60 -2.23
C ILE A 231 -9.25 -17.91 -3.72
N GLY A 232 -8.59 -17.09 -4.53
CA GLY A 232 -8.29 -17.36 -5.92
C GLY A 232 -6.95 -18.09 -6.03
N ILE A 233 -6.85 -19.09 -6.89
CA ILE A 233 -5.55 -19.69 -7.23
C ILE A 233 -5.11 -19.11 -8.56
N CYS A 234 -3.93 -18.49 -8.58
CA CYS A 234 -3.35 -17.94 -9.80
C CYS A 234 -3.16 -19.03 -10.87
N SER A 235 -3.08 -18.61 -12.13
CA SER A 235 -2.91 -19.49 -13.29
C SER A 235 -1.66 -20.39 -13.21
N GLY A 236 -0.61 -19.95 -12.51
CA GLY A 236 0.58 -20.77 -12.20
C GLY A 236 0.31 -21.94 -11.25
N GLY A 237 -0.82 -21.93 -10.55
CA GLY A 237 -1.23 -22.93 -9.56
C GLY A 237 -0.60 -22.71 -8.18
N TYR A 238 -0.91 -23.65 -7.28
CA TYR A 238 -0.53 -23.54 -5.87
C TYR A 238 -0.13 -24.89 -5.27
N ASP A 239 1.11 -24.99 -4.79
CA ASP A 239 1.55 -26.08 -3.95
C ASP A 239 1.41 -25.66 -2.49
N LEU A 240 0.83 -26.53 -1.64
CA LEU A 240 0.84 -26.29 -0.20
C LEU A 240 2.29 -26.17 0.31
N VAL A 241 2.65 -24.97 0.77
CA VAL A 241 3.96 -24.63 1.35
C VAL A 241 4.14 -25.38 2.67
N GLU A 242 3.10 -25.41 3.48
CA GLU A 242 3.05 -26.05 4.79
C GLU A 242 1.73 -26.79 5.00
N ARG A 243 1.66 -27.59 6.08
CA ARG A 243 0.40 -28.24 6.44
C ARG A 243 -0.59 -27.17 6.92
N PHE A 244 -1.66 -26.97 6.17
CA PHE A 244 -2.77 -26.12 6.57
C PHE A 244 -3.93 -26.96 7.11
N ILE A 245 -4.49 -26.58 8.25
CA ILE A 245 -5.63 -27.26 8.86
C ILE A 245 -6.80 -26.28 8.89
N PHE A 246 -7.89 -26.65 8.21
CA PHE A 246 -9.11 -25.86 8.19
C PHE A 246 -9.90 -26.07 9.48
N ARG A 247 -9.73 -25.17 10.46
CA ARG A 247 -10.55 -25.12 11.67
C ARG A 247 -11.16 -23.74 11.82
N PRO A 248 -12.48 -23.60 12.06
CA PRO A 248 -13.11 -22.29 12.11
C PRO A 248 -12.45 -21.28 13.06
N ASN A 249 -12.02 -21.74 14.24
CA ASN A 249 -11.36 -20.90 15.23
C ASN A 249 -9.94 -20.45 14.83
N GLU A 250 -9.23 -21.26 14.04
CA GLU A 250 -7.87 -20.97 13.57
C GLU A 250 -7.92 -20.10 12.31
N CYS A 251 -8.82 -20.41 11.36
CA CYS A 251 -8.99 -19.67 10.12
C CYS A 251 -9.79 -18.36 10.28
N LYS A 252 -10.45 -18.17 11.43
CA LYS A 252 -11.39 -17.06 11.70
C LYS A 252 -12.51 -16.96 10.66
N THR A 253 -13.05 -18.11 10.26
CA THR A 253 -14.16 -18.19 9.30
C THR A 253 -14.89 -19.52 9.41
N ASN A 254 -16.18 -19.53 9.11
CA ASN A 254 -16.97 -20.76 9.02
C ASN A 254 -17.02 -21.33 7.59
N SER A 255 -16.60 -20.55 6.60
CA SER A 255 -16.67 -20.95 5.19
C SER A 255 -15.46 -20.46 4.41
N ILE A 256 -14.90 -21.33 3.58
CA ILE A 256 -13.80 -21.02 2.69
C ILE A 256 -14.20 -21.43 1.29
N LYS A 257 -14.08 -20.51 0.34
CA LYS A 257 -14.26 -20.80 -1.08
C LYS A 257 -12.93 -20.71 -1.80
N ILE A 258 -12.57 -21.78 -2.50
CA ILE A 258 -11.39 -21.81 -3.36
C ILE A 258 -11.84 -21.80 -4.81
N MET A 259 -11.40 -20.79 -5.55
CA MET A 259 -11.77 -20.55 -6.94
C MET A 259 -10.52 -20.29 -7.79
N LYS A 260 -10.73 -20.20 -9.09
CA LYS A 260 -9.66 -19.88 -10.03
C LYS A 260 -9.39 -18.38 -10.06
N GLU A 261 -8.26 -18.01 -10.64
CA GLU A 261 -7.83 -16.62 -10.80
C GLU A 261 -8.95 -15.76 -11.40
N ARG A 262 -9.30 -14.67 -10.69
CA ARG A 262 -10.29 -13.67 -11.11
C ARG A 262 -11.66 -14.26 -11.48
N TYR A 263 -12.08 -15.28 -10.73
CA TYR A 263 -13.40 -15.92 -10.88
C TYR A 263 -14.56 -14.91 -10.80
N GLY A 264 -15.56 -15.07 -11.67
CA GLY A 264 -16.74 -14.21 -11.76
C GLY A 264 -16.50 -12.89 -12.52
N THR A 265 -15.33 -12.72 -13.13
CA THR A 265 -14.98 -11.50 -13.89
C THR A 265 -14.85 -11.77 -15.38
N LYS A 266 -14.87 -10.70 -16.20
CA LYS A 266 -14.59 -10.80 -17.65
C LYS A 266 -13.14 -11.21 -17.95
N PHE A 267 -12.28 -11.26 -16.94
CA PHE A 267 -10.87 -11.62 -17.03
C PHE A 267 -10.55 -12.89 -16.23
N GLU A 268 -11.59 -13.65 -15.88
CA GLU A 268 -11.46 -14.97 -15.28
C GLU A 268 -10.54 -15.85 -16.14
N MET A 269 -9.62 -16.57 -15.50
CA MET A 269 -8.72 -17.44 -16.25
C MET A 269 -9.48 -18.54 -17.01
N GLU A 270 -8.99 -18.90 -18.19
CA GLU A 270 -9.47 -20.06 -18.93
C GLU A 270 -9.06 -21.37 -18.22
N GLY A 271 -9.94 -22.38 -18.25
CA GLY A 271 -9.69 -23.66 -17.59
C GLY A 271 -9.82 -23.60 -16.06
N GLN A 272 -9.00 -24.40 -15.36
CA GLN A 272 -8.92 -24.47 -13.90
C GLN A 272 -7.47 -24.29 -13.46
N ALA A 273 -7.27 -23.59 -12.34
CA ALA A 273 -5.99 -23.60 -11.64
C ALA A 273 -5.79 -24.94 -10.91
N GLN A 274 -4.55 -25.32 -10.71
CA GLN A 274 -4.19 -26.57 -10.05
C GLN A 274 -3.65 -26.31 -8.64
N ILE A 275 -4.09 -27.13 -7.69
CA ILE A 275 -3.63 -27.17 -6.31
C ILE A 275 -2.92 -28.51 -6.07
N LEU A 276 -1.71 -28.48 -5.53
CA LEU A 276 -1.00 -29.69 -5.11
C LEU A 276 -1.03 -29.84 -3.58
N ILE A 277 -1.58 -30.96 -3.13
CA ILE A 277 -1.67 -31.36 -1.72
C ILE A 277 -0.71 -32.51 -1.46
N LYS A 278 0.20 -32.35 -0.50
CA LYS A 278 1.12 -33.41 -0.06
C LYS A 278 0.46 -34.22 1.06
N VAL A 279 0.34 -35.54 0.88
CA VAL A 279 -0.25 -36.47 1.85
C VAL A 279 0.77 -37.56 2.19
N GLY A 280 1.41 -37.46 3.36
CA GLY A 280 2.54 -38.33 3.71
C GLY A 280 3.68 -38.19 2.71
N ASN A 281 4.10 -39.31 2.09
CA ASN A 281 5.08 -39.34 1.00
C ASN A 281 4.45 -39.21 -0.41
N GLY A 282 3.13 -39.08 -0.50
CA GLY A 282 2.37 -38.98 -1.75
C GLY A 282 1.95 -37.55 -2.12
N ARG A 283 1.42 -37.38 -3.34
CA ARG A 283 0.92 -36.12 -3.89
C ARG A 283 -0.48 -36.32 -4.46
N ILE A 284 -1.39 -35.38 -4.18
CA ILE A 284 -2.74 -35.30 -4.75
C ILE A 284 -2.86 -33.96 -5.48
N TYR A 285 -3.34 -33.98 -6.72
CA TYR A 285 -3.64 -32.78 -7.48
C TYR A 285 -5.15 -32.54 -7.48
N ALA A 286 -5.57 -31.36 -7.04
CA ALA A 286 -6.95 -30.88 -7.09
C ALA A 286 -7.06 -29.70 -8.06
N ALA A 287 -8.24 -29.46 -8.62
CA ALA A 287 -8.52 -28.30 -9.46
C ALA A 287 -9.27 -27.24 -8.63
N SER A 288 -9.04 -25.96 -8.93
CA SER A 288 -9.83 -24.86 -8.40
C SER A 288 -11.33 -25.05 -8.71
N GLY A 289 -12.23 -24.56 -7.86
CA GLY A 289 -13.68 -24.75 -8.03
C GLY A 289 -14.25 -26.03 -7.42
N MET A 290 -13.44 -26.83 -6.71
CA MET A 290 -13.94 -27.87 -5.81
C MET A 290 -14.53 -27.24 -4.54
N ARG A 291 -15.76 -27.65 -4.16
CA ARG A 291 -16.28 -27.39 -2.81
C ARG A 291 -15.65 -28.42 -1.86
N LEU A 292 -14.86 -27.95 -0.90
CA LEU A 292 -14.40 -28.75 0.24
C LEU A 292 -15.44 -28.69 1.36
#